data_AF-A0A085ZQ60-F1
#
_entry.id   AF-A0A085ZQ60-F1
#
_cell.length_a   1.000
_cell.length_b   1.000
_cell.length_c   1.000
_cell.angle_alpha   90.00
_cell.angle_beta   90.00
_cell.angle_gamma   90.00
#
_symmetry.space_group_name_H-M   'P 1'
#
loop_
_entity.id
_entity.type
_entity.pdbx_description
1 polymer ?
#
loop_
_entity_poly.entity_id
_entity_poly.type
_entity_poly.pdbx_seq_one_letter_code
_entity_poly.pdbx_strand_id
1 'polypeptide(L)'
;MTRIILTIAVLLFNCLTFSQTAKKENYALIIIKGKVINENKQRFLITPTTLTNNTKETLKYYSMSCSWQDFYSVDSKELQVDGQDCDKNIPIILTLAPGESKTVEIRLLMNRTIDASEIKFKIGFNLMKVSNTQKEFDFDFNEQQKKKNIIWSNIISR
;
A
#
# COMPACT_ATOMS: atom_id res chain seq x y z
N MET A 1 68.67 16.56 30.26
CA MET A 1 68.49 16.18 28.84
C MET A 1 67.54 14.99 28.79
N THR A 2 66.24 15.26 28.80
CA THR A 2 65.20 14.26 29.04
C THR A 2 64.60 13.85 27.69
N ARG A 3 64.78 12.58 27.30
CA ARG A 3 64.26 12.03 26.05
C ARG A 3 62.75 11.77 26.19
N ILE A 4 61.96 12.46 25.37
CA ILE A 4 60.51 12.23 25.25
C ILE A 4 60.31 11.10 24.24
N ILE A 5 59.74 9.97 24.69
CA ILE A 5 59.36 8.85 23.83
C ILE A 5 57.94 9.12 23.33
N LEU A 6 57.78 9.26 22.02
CA LEU A 6 56.50 9.47 21.34
C LEU A 6 55.91 8.10 20.94
N THR A 7 54.95 7.60 21.71
CA THR A 7 54.19 6.39 21.34
C THR A 7 53.03 6.75 20.42
N ILE A 8 53.12 6.39 19.14
CA ILE A 8 52.04 6.53 18.16
C ILE A 8 51.09 5.33 18.35
N ALA A 9 49.90 5.57 18.90
CA ALA A 9 48.84 4.58 18.99
C ALA A 9 48.10 4.50 17.65
N VAL A 10 48.31 3.41 16.91
CA VAL A 10 47.57 3.09 15.69
C VAL A 10 46.19 2.55 16.09
N LEU A 11 45.19 3.43 16.05
CA LEU A 11 43.78 3.05 16.17
C LEU A 11 43.35 2.29 14.90
N LEU A 12 43.35 0.96 14.99
CA LEU A 12 42.69 0.08 14.05
C LEU A 12 41.18 0.33 14.13
N PHE A 13 40.70 1.24 13.28
CA PHE A 13 39.27 1.38 12.99
C PHE A 13 38.81 0.09 12.30
N ASN A 14 38.31 -0.86 13.10
CA ASN A 14 37.46 -1.93 12.60
C ASN A 14 36.21 -1.27 12.02
N CYS A 15 36.22 -1.05 10.71
CA CYS A 15 35.06 -0.62 9.95
C CYS A 15 34.08 -1.79 9.93
N LEU A 16 33.28 -1.92 10.98
CA LEU A 16 32.10 -2.77 10.97
C LEU A 16 31.13 -2.15 9.97
N THR A 17 31.17 -2.64 8.73
CA THR A 17 30.15 -2.36 7.73
C THR A 17 28.83 -2.92 8.27
N PHE A 18 28.06 -2.06 8.92
CA PHE A 18 26.69 -2.35 9.33
C PHE A 18 25.84 -2.43 8.06
N SER A 19 25.84 -3.61 7.43
CA SER A 19 24.92 -3.94 6.35
C SER A 19 23.52 -4.03 6.97
N GLN A 20 22.82 -2.90 7.03
CA GLN A 20 21.39 -2.88 7.27
C GLN A 20 20.71 -3.51 6.06
N THR A 21 20.55 -4.84 6.06
CA THR A 21 19.52 -5.45 5.23
C THR A 21 18.19 -4.92 5.75
N ALA A 22 17.67 -3.87 5.13
CA ALA A 22 16.33 -3.36 5.42
C ALA A 22 15.37 -4.56 5.35
N LYS A 23 14.66 -4.85 6.44
CA LYS A 23 13.66 -5.91 6.45
C LYS A 23 12.64 -5.59 5.36
N LYS A 24 12.60 -6.42 4.32
CA LYS A 24 11.60 -6.29 3.26
C LYS A 24 10.24 -6.64 3.86
N GLU A 25 9.31 -5.70 3.81
CA GLU A 25 7.93 -5.93 4.23
C GLU A 25 7.32 -7.10 3.45
N ASN A 26 6.55 -7.94 4.14
CA ASN A 26 5.94 -9.15 3.56
C ASN A 26 5.02 -8.81 2.37
N TYR A 27 4.35 -7.68 2.43
CA TYR A 27 3.47 -7.17 1.39
C TYR A 27 3.77 -5.69 1.19
N ALA A 28 3.83 -5.26 -0.07
CA ALA A 28 4.06 -3.86 -0.41
C ALA A 28 2.91 -3.34 -1.26
N LEU A 29 2.42 -2.16 -0.92
CA LEU A 29 1.51 -1.40 -1.76
C LEU A 29 2.29 -0.22 -2.35
N ILE A 30 2.27 -0.06 -3.67
CA ILE A 30 2.97 1.04 -4.35
C ILE A 30 1.96 1.75 -5.24
N ILE A 31 1.92 3.08 -5.13
CA ILE A 31 1.20 3.94 -6.04
C ILE A 31 2.19 4.66 -6.94
N ILE A 32 1.76 4.98 -8.16
CA ILE A 32 2.50 5.83 -9.11
C ILE A 32 1.66 7.05 -9.50
N LYS A 33 2.31 8.08 -10.04
CA LYS A 33 1.65 9.35 -10.36
C LYS A 33 0.43 9.14 -11.26
N GLY A 34 -0.72 9.61 -10.79
CA GLY A 34 -2.00 9.48 -11.48
C GLY A 34 -2.32 10.59 -12.47
N LYS A 35 -3.37 10.36 -13.26
CA LYS A 35 -3.97 11.33 -14.18
C LYS A 35 -5.23 11.93 -13.59
N VAL A 36 -5.49 13.20 -13.88
CA VAL A 36 -6.75 13.85 -13.51
C VAL A 36 -7.69 13.83 -14.69
N ILE A 37 -8.92 13.39 -14.46
CA ILE A 37 -10.00 13.41 -15.45
C ILE A 37 -11.17 14.22 -14.92
N ASN A 38 -12.00 14.70 -15.84
CA ASN A 38 -13.28 15.34 -15.54
C ASN A 38 -14.40 14.48 -16.13
N GLU A 39 -15.35 14.07 -15.31
CA GLU A 39 -16.54 13.31 -15.73
C GLU A 39 -17.75 13.82 -14.96
N ASN A 40 -18.89 14.06 -15.62
CA ASN A 40 -20.13 14.50 -14.97
C ASN A 40 -19.95 15.71 -14.01
N LYS A 41 -19.10 16.67 -14.40
CA LYS A 41 -18.73 17.85 -13.59
C LYS A 41 -17.98 17.51 -12.28
N GLN A 42 -17.48 16.30 -12.12
CA GLN A 42 -16.63 15.87 -11.02
C GLN A 42 -15.18 15.67 -11.50
N ARG A 43 -14.23 15.92 -10.60
CA ARG A 43 -12.80 15.74 -10.86
C ARG A 43 -12.34 14.46 -10.18
N PHE A 44 -11.63 13.62 -10.90
CA PHE A 44 -11.09 12.37 -10.36
C PHE A 44 -9.59 12.29 -10.60
N LEU A 45 -8.85 11.85 -9.59
CA LEU A 45 -7.49 11.39 -9.71
C LEU A 45 -7.50 9.87 -9.88
N ILE A 46 -7.09 9.39 -11.05
CA ILE A 46 -6.93 7.95 -11.32
C ILE A 46 -5.47 7.60 -11.10
N THR A 47 -5.20 6.74 -10.12
CA THR A 47 -3.84 6.35 -9.71
C THR A 47 -3.68 4.83 -9.77
N PRO A 48 -2.74 4.31 -10.59
CA PRO A 48 -2.39 2.90 -10.56
C PRO A 48 -1.79 2.53 -9.20
N THR A 49 -2.32 1.46 -8.61
CA THR A 49 -1.98 0.97 -7.27
C THR A 49 -1.63 -0.51 -7.37
N THR A 50 -0.41 -0.86 -6.96
CA THR A 50 0.17 -2.19 -7.12
C THR A 50 0.37 -2.85 -5.77
N LEU A 51 -0.33 -3.95 -5.51
CA LEU A 51 -0.05 -4.83 -4.37
C LEU A 51 0.94 -5.90 -4.79
N THR A 52 1.99 -6.11 -4.01
CA THR A 52 3.04 -7.12 -4.27
C THR A 52 3.17 -8.07 -3.09
N ASN A 53 3.23 -9.37 -3.37
CA ASN A 53 3.53 -10.40 -2.40
C ASN A 53 5.05 -10.66 -2.36
N ASN A 54 5.73 -10.20 -1.31
CA ASN A 54 7.17 -10.41 -1.15
C ASN A 54 7.50 -11.67 -0.34
N THR A 55 6.49 -12.41 0.11
CA THR A 55 6.69 -13.65 0.86
C THR A 55 7.03 -14.81 -0.07
N LYS A 56 7.40 -15.95 0.52
CA LYS A 56 7.62 -17.22 -0.20
C LYS A 56 6.35 -18.05 -0.37
N GLU A 57 5.23 -17.60 0.18
CA GLU A 57 3.95 -18.32 0.19
C GLU A 57 2.93 -17.62 -0.70
N THR A 58 2.00 -18.38 -1.25
CA THR A 58 0.87 -17.79 -1.99
C THR A 58 -0.03 -17.05 -1.01
N LEU A 59 -0.24 -15.76 -1.28
CA LEU A 59 -1.22 -14.97 -0.55
C LEU A 59 -2.62 -15.31 -1.06
N LYS A 60 -3.53 -15.66 -0.14
CA LYS A 60 -4.98 -15.67 -0.38
C LYS A 60 -5.61 -14.55 0.43
N TYR A 61 -6.51 -13.79 -0.19
CA TYR A 61 -7.16 -12.66 0.47
C TYR A 61 -8.57 -12.43 -0.05
N TYR A 62 -9.42 -11.89 0.81
CA TYR A 62 -10.78 -11.53 0.42
C TYR A 62 -10.80 -10.26 -0.44
N SER A 63 -11.77 -10.23 -1.34
CA SER A 63 -12.19 -9.06 -2.10
C SER A 63 -13.69 -9.16 -2.36
N MET A 64 -14.24 -8.23 -3.14
CA MET A 64 -15.61 -8.27 -3.59
C MET A 64 -15.63 -8.38 -5.11
N SER A 65 -16.61 -9.13 -5.63
CA SER A 65 -16.81 -9.32 -7.07
C SER A 65 -17.03 -8.01 -7.84
N CYS A 66 -17.47 -6.95 -7.16
CA CYS A 66 -17.72 -5.68 -7.79
C CYS A 66 -17.28 -4.45 -6.97
N SER A 67 -17.55 -4.38 -5.66
CA SER A 67 -17.15 -3.24 -4.81
C SER A 67 -15.76 -3.42 -4.16
N TRP A 68 -14.80 -3.98 -4.90
CA TRP A 68 -13.45 -4.24 -4.37
C TRP A 68 -12.74 -2.97 -3.86
N GLN A 69 -13.17 -1.79 -4.32
CA GLN A 69 -12.72 -0.47 -3.88
C GLN A 69 -12.93 -0.24 -2.38
N ASP A 70 -13.90 -0.91 -1.75
CA ASP A 70 -14.20 -0.76 -0.31
C ASP A 70 -13.04 -1.22 0.59
N PHE A 71 -12.13 -2.02 0.04
CA PHE A 71 -10.91 -2.46 0.73
C PHE A 71 -9.83 -1.38 0.74
N TYR A 72 -10.03 -0.27 0.04
CA TYR A 72 -9.06 0.80 -0.08
C TYR A 72 -9.44 2.01 0.79
N SER A 73 -8.42 2.74 1.21
CA SER A 73 -8.51 3.99 1.97
C SER A 73 -7.57 5.02 1.39
N VAL A 74 -7.81 6.29 1.67
CA VAL A 74 -6.89 7.39 1.36
C VAL A 74 -6.68 8.21 2.63
N ASP A 75 -5.45 8.66 2.88
CA ASP A 75 -5.07 9.45 4.06
C ASP A 75 -5.17 10.97 3.84
N SER A 76 -6.09 11.39 2.99
CA SER A 76 -6.34 12.79 2.67
C SER A 76 -7.80 13.13 2.86
N LYS A 77 -8.08 14.31 3.42
CA LYS A 77 -9.45 14.85 3.55
C LYS A 77 -10.01 15.38 2.24
N GLU A 78 -9.14 15.59 1.26
CA GLU A 78 -9.48 16.19 -0.03
C GLU A 78 -9.75 15.17 -1.13
N LEU A 79 -9.52 13.90 -0.81
CA LEU A 79 -9.69 12.76 -1.69
C LEU A 79 -10.62 11.75 -1.03
N GLN A 80 -11.47 11.14 -1.84
CA GLN A 80 -12.32 10.02 -1.42
C GLN A 80 -12.19 8.89 -2.43
N VAL A 81 -12.06 7.65 -1.96
CA VAL A 81 -12.12 6.49 -2.85
C VAL A 81 -13.51 6.43 -3.47
N ASP A 82 -13.57 6.49 -4.80
CA ASP A 82 -14.81 6.38 -5.56
C ASP A 82 -15.23 4.91 -5.60
N GLY A 83 -16.31 4.60 -4.88
CA GLY A 83 -16.89 3.27 -4.82
C GLY A 83 -17.68 2.96 -6.10
N GLN A 84 -18.00 1.68 -6.30
CA GLN A 84 -18.89 1.26 -7.35
C GLN A 84 -20.08 0.51 -6.75
N ASP A 85 -21.29 1.03 -6.99
CA ASP A 85 -22.53 0.35 -6.64
C ASP A 85 -22.87 -0.71 -7.69
N CYS A 86 -23.37 -1.86 -7.23
CA CYS A 86 -23.82 -2.94 -8.08
C CYS A 86 -24.67 -3.96 -7.32
N ASP A 87 -25.66 -4.52 -8.01
CA ASP A 87 -26.70 -5.36 -7.40
C ASP A 87 -26.20 -6.75 -6.95
N LYS A 88 -25.19 -7.30 -7.63
CA LYS A 88 -24.68 -8.66 -7.40
C LYS A 88 -23.26 -8.63 -6.87
N ASN A 89 -23.10 -8.11 -5.67
CA ASN A 89 -21.82 -7.96 -5.02
C ASN A 89 -21.62 -9.02 -3.92
N ILE A 90 -20.87 -10.06 -4.24
CA ILE A 90 -20.51 -11.16 -3.32
C ILE A 90 -19.01 -11.16 -2.98
N PRO A 91 -18.63 -11.63 -1.78
CA PRO A 91 -17.23 -11.89 -1.44
C PRO A 91 -16.60 -12.92 -2.38
N ILE A 92 -15.34 -12.69 -2.72
CA ILE A 92 -14.52 -13.60 -3.51
C ILE A 92 -13.14 -13.74 -2.86
N ILE A 93 -12.46 -14.87 -3.13
CA ILE A 93 -11.08 -15.07 -2.70
C ILE A 93 -10.17 -14.88 -3.91
N LEU A 94 -9.22 -13.95 -3.78
CA LEU A 94 -8.16 -13.73 -4.74
C LEU A 94 -6.86 -14.39 -4.28
N THR A 95 -6.01 -14.74 -5.24
CA THR A 95 -4.69 -15.31 -4.99
C THR A 95 -3.60 -14.44 -5.61
N LEU A 96 -2.43 -14.41 -4.97
CA LEU A 96 -1.24 -13.73 -5.47
C LEU A 96 -0.02 -14.58 -5.11
N ALA A 97 0.65 -15.17 -6.11
CA ALA A 97 1.76 -16.08 -5.87
C ALA A 97 3.00 -15.34 -5.32
N PRO A 98 4.01 -16.07 -4.81
CA PRO A 98 5.26 -15.48 -4.35
C PRO A 98 5.91 -14.61 -5.43
N GLY A 99 6.22 -13.36 -5.10
CA GLY A 99 6.85 -12.40 -6.01
C GLY A 99 5.89 -11.77 -7.04
N GLU A 100 4.63 -12.19 -7.09
CA GLU A 100 3.66 -11.60 -8.00
C GLU A 100 3.11 -10.27 -7.49
N SER A 101 2.66 -9.46 -8.46
CA SER A 101 2.02 -8.18 -8.24
C SER A 101 0.70 -8.09 -8.97
N LYS A 102 -0.28 -7.41 -8.36
CA LYS A 102 -1.55 -7.06 -9.00
C LYS A 102 -1.72 -5.55 -8.98
N THR A 103 -2.00 -4.98 -10.14
CA THR A 103 -2.26 -3.54 -10.30
C THR A 103 -3.73 -3.30 -10.55
N VAL A 104 -4.28 -2.30 -9.86
CA VAL A 104 -5.64 -1.77 -10.09
C VAL A 104 -5.57 -0.25 -10.27
N GLU A 105 -6.51 0.31 -11.01
CA GLU A 105 -6.68 1.76 -11.08
C GLU A 105 -7.62 2.21 -9.95
N ILE A 106 -7.09 2.92 -8.97
CA ILE A 106 -7.91 3.55 -7.93
C ILE A 106 -8.39 4.90 -8.43
N ARG A 107 -9.70 5.09 -8.39
CA ARG A 107 -10.35 6.34 -8.74
C ARG A 107 -10.63 7.11 -7.44
N LEU A 108 -10.09 8.31 -7.34
CA LEU A 108 -10.26 9.19 -6.18
C LEU A 108 -11.05 10.42 -6.58
N LEU A 109 -12.23 10.59 -6.00
CA LEU A 109 -13.00 11.83 -6.13
C LEU A 109 -12.23 12.96 -5.46
N MET A 110 -12.07 14.06 -6.19
CA MET A 110 -11.35 15.25 -5.73
C MET A 110 -12.31 16.39 -5.43
N ASN A 111 -12.00 17.16 -4.38
CA ASN A 111 -12.63 18.46 -4.17
C ASN A 111 -12.32 19.40 -5.35
N ARG A 112 -13.34 20.09 -5.89
CA ARG A 112 -13.24 20.85 -7.15
C ARG A 112 -12.22 21.99 -7.08
N THR A 113 -12.02 22.56 -5.90
CA THR A 113 -11.24 23.79 -5.67
C THR A 113 -9.73 23.56 -5.54
N ILE A 114 -9.26 22.31 -5.52
CA ILE A 114 -7.88 21.99 -5.16
C ILE A 114 -7.04 21.69 -6.38
N ASP A 115 -5.81 22.21 -6.39
CA ASP A 115 -4.81 21.76 -7.36
C ASP A 115 -4.31 20.37 -6.98
N ALA A 116 -4.44 19.45 -7.92
CA ALA A 116 -4.00 18.08 -7.75
C ALA A 116 -2.49 17.97 -7.48
N SER A 117 -1.68 18.92 -7.98
CA SER A 117 -0.22 18.96 -7.77
C SER A 117 0.18 19.15 -6.31
N GLU A 118 -0.66 19.81 -5.52
CA GLU A 118 -0.36 20.15 -4.13
C GLU A 118 -0.75 19.03 -3.15
N ILE A 119 -1.54 18.05 -3.60
CA ILE A 119 -2.04 16.98 -2.73
C ILE A 119 -0.96 15.94 -2.50
N LYS A 120 -0.57 15.78 -1.24
CA LYS A 120 0.24 14.66 -0.76
C LYS A 120 -0.66 13.61 -0.13
N PHE A 121 -0.57 12.38 -0.58
CA PHE A 121 -1.40 11.30 -0.07
C PHE A 121 -0.74 9.92 -0.22
N LYS A 122 -1.31 8.96 0.49
CA LYS A 122 -1.10 7.53 0.42
C LYS A 122 -2.44 6.85 0.16
N ILE A 123 -2.37 5.67 -0.43
CA ILE A 123 -3.48 4.72 -0.46
C ILE A 123 -3.20 3.62 0.54
N GLY A 124 -4.23 3.24 1.30
CA GLY A 124 -4.21 2.09 2.19
C GLY A 124 -5.00 0.94 1.56
N PHE A 125 -4.51 -0.28 1.67
CA PHE A 125 -5.26 -1.49 1.33
C PHE A 125 -5.46 -2.35 2.57
N ASN A 126 -6.71 -2.59 2.96
CA ASN A 126 -7.06 -3.48 4.06
C ASN A 126 -6.90 -4.95 3.62
N LEU A 127 -5.77 -5.56 3.95
CA LEU A 127 -5.49 -6.93 3.58
C LEU A 127 -6.15 -7.90 4.56
N MET A 128 -7.30 -8.47 4.15
CA MET A 128 -7.98 -9.54 4.85
C MET A 128 -7.50 -10.90 4.34
N LYS A 129 -6.51 -11.48 5.01
CA LYS A 129 -5.92 -12.78 4.62
C LYS A 129 -6.91 -13.92 4.83
N VAL A 130 -6.80 -14.93 3.98
CA VAL A 130 -7.64 -16.13 4.00
C VAL A 130 -6.76 -17.35 4.25
N SER A 131 -7.10 -18.14 5.26
CA SER A 131 -6.45 -19.42 5.52
C SER A 131 -6.96 -20.50 4.56
N ASN A 132 -6.28 -21.65 4.48
CA ASN A 132 -6.69 -22.73 3.58
C ASN A 132 -8.04 -23.37 3.92
N THR A 133 -8.59 -23.15 5.12
CA THR A 133 -9.87 -23.70 5.55
C THR A 133 -11.04 -22.73 5.35
N GLN A 134 -10.75 -21.45 5.22
CA GLN A 134 -11.76 -20.40 5.05
C GLN A 134 -12.28 -20.36 3.61
N LYS A 135 -13.57 -20.05 3.48
CA LYS A 135 -14.32 -19.94 2.22
C LYS A 135 -14.89 -18.53 2.05
N GLU A 136 -15.46 -18.25 0.89
CA GLU A 136 -16.04 -16.95 0.54
C GLU A 136 -17.13 -16.51 1.53
N PHE A 137 -17.94 -17.44 2.02
CA PHE A 137 -19.02 -17.15 2.96
C PHE A 137 -18.55 -16.92 4.41
N ASP A 138 -17.28 -17.20 4.73
CA ASP A 138 -16.68 -16.90 6.04
C ASP A 138 -16.23 -15.43 6.15
N PHE A 139 -16.58 -14.60 5.17
CA PHE A 139 -16.20 -13.20 5.10
C PHE A 139 -16.77 -12.38 6.29
N ASP A 140 -15.88 -11.71 7.02
CA ASP A 140 -16.25 -10.85 8.15
C ASP A 140 -16.41 -9.39 7.70
N PHE A 141 -17.65 -8.97 7.45
CA PHE A 141 -18.01 -7.58 7.13
C PHE A 141 -17.60 -6.59 8.24
N ASN A 142 -17.59 -7.00 9.51
CA ASN A 142 -17.18 -6.11 10.60
C ASN A 142 -15.67 -5.88 10.58
N GLU A 143 -14.87 -6.89 10.24
CA GLU A 143 -13.44 -6.71 10.02
C GLU A 143 -13.17 -5.79 8.83
N GLN A 144 -13.89 -5.97 7.72
CA GLN A 144 -13.77 -5.13 6.55
C GLN A 144 -14.04 -3.67 6.89
N GLN A 145 -15.14 -3.37 7.59
CA GLN A 145 -15.51 -2.00 7.97
C GLN A 145 -14.49 -1.36 8.92
N LYS A 146 -13.95 -2.15 9.87
CA LYS A 146 -12.93 -1.66 10.82
C LYS A 146 -11.55 -1.46 10.19
N LYS A 147 -11.33 -2.00 8.97
CA LYS A 147 -10.07 -1.92 8.24
C LYS A 147 -8.85 -2.24 9.12
N LYS A 148 -8.87 -3.39 9.79
CA LYS A 148 -7.89 -3.74 10.83
C LYS A 148 -6.45 -3.85 10.31
N ASN A 149 -6.26 -4.23 9.04
CA ASN A 149 -4.97 -4.65 8.50
C ASN A 149 -4.56 -3.81 7.27
N ILE A 150 -4.37 -2.50 7.46
CA ILE A 150 -4.05 -1.59 6.35
C ILE A 150 -2.56 -1.64 6.00
N ILE A 151 -2.26 -1.98 4.75
CA ILE A 151 -0.97 -1.76 4.12
C ILE A 151 -1.01 -0.39 3.45
N TRP A 152 -0.20 0.55 3.95
CA TRP A 152 -0.09 1.88 3.38
C TRP A 152 0.95 1.94 2.26
N SER A 153 0.66 2.69 1.20
CA SER A 153 1.58 2.92 0.10
C SER A 153 2.68 3.91 0.44
N ASN A 154 3.60 4.10 -0.51
CA ASN A 154 4.45 5.28 -0.58
C ASN A 154 3.60 6.57 -0.67
N ILE A 155 4.21 7.69 -0.26
CA ILE A 155 3.63 9.02 -0.45
C ILE A 155 3.89 9.46 -1.89
N ILE A 156 2.89 10.06 -2.53
CA ILE A 156 3.05 10.83 -3.77
C ILE A 156 2.68 12.28 -3.52
N SER A 157 3.52 13.19 -4.04
CA SER A 157 3.12 14.54 -4.44
C SER A 157 2.97 14.52 -5.96
N ARG A 158 1.86 15.06 -6.48
CA ARG A 158 1.64 15.04 -7.93
C ARG A 158 2.45 16.12 -8.64
#